data_AF-A0AAU5XCD4-F1
#
_entry.id   AF-A0AAU5XCD4-F1
#
_cell.length_a   1.000
_cell.length_b   1.000
_cell.length_c   1.000
_cell.angle_alpha   90.00
_cell.angle_beta   90.00
_cell.angle_gamma   90.00
#
_symmetry.space_group_name_H-M   'P 1'
#
loop_
_entity.id
_entity.type
_entity.pdbx_description
1 polymer ?
#
loop_
_entity_poly.entity_id
_entity_poly.type
_entity_poly.pdbx_seq_one_letter_code
_entity_poly.pdbx_strand_id
1 'polypeptide(L)'
;MKAAAVRVGWYGDVYGIDWGNLEAAWPTGAFSPDDPWVTKSLKVWDEQTFEGIFGYPEGGMENLLHSYTTSSIGITHVRRGDQSEALQYLYGMLIHTSGTHMAAEAMRAYERWGRHGSQTDTMPHGEFSGKYLTTLHDMLAFEGQDGTLHLANVWAPQWAKPGRRVQFAGDTDFGHLAYTIDVADGGAVMHLDPPTRDAPKSTVVGIPQNDAVTAVTVNGHSLHTFSGDRITLPKLTGPATIEIGWKQQDPAPAYSFARAVSDYLASYHKMTSPPKARVEDTATAHPTVRAGDLFQVTANVVNTGGAGYLDDPRVRLYVDGKPAQTDDRALAKGIGFTTPESVISFKRHSEGVVPVGLATTVCRPGEHTLGVALGDSQPTRTVTINVLPLVPTQPAPPADLALDASTAFVGSHTAATAATCRSSMVP
;
A
#
# COMPACT_ATOMS: atom_id res chain seq x y z
N MET A 1 5.62 -28.29 -4.17
CA MET A 1 4.23 -27.88 -3.83
C MET A 1 4.02 -26.46 -4.34
N LYS A 2 2.93 -26.17 -5.09
CA LYS A 2 2.56 -24.80 -5.43
C LYS A 2 2.00 -24.15 -4.17
N ALA A 3 2.85 -23.48 -3.40
CA ALA A 3 2.37 -22.87 -2.18
C ALA A 3 1.45 -21.69 -2.52
N ALA A 4 0.21 -21.74 -2.04
CA ALA A 4 -0.72 -20.62 -2.10
C ALA A 4 -0.12 -19.45 -1.30
N ALA A 5 -0.38 -18.21 -1.72
CA ALA A 5 -0.11 -17.06 -0.87
C ALA A 5 -0.83 -17.25 0.48
N VAL A 6 -0.34 -16.62 1.55
CA VAL A 6 -1.13 -16.41 2.77
C VAL A 6 -2.49 -15.90 2.33
N ARG A 7 -3.56 -16.61 2.72
CA ARG A 7 -4.92 -16.26 2.29
C ARG A 7 -5.17 -14.81 2.63
N VAL A 8 -5.70 -14.07 1.66
CA VAL A 8 -6.13 -12.69 1.82
C VAL A 8 -7.19 -12.63 2.90
N GLY A 9 -6.78 -12.30 4.13
CA GLY A 9 -7.68 -11.68 5.08
C GLY A 9 -7.73 -10.21 4.71
N TRP A 10 -8.68 -9.82 3.85
CA TRP A 10 -8.82 -8.42 3.51
C TRP A 10 -9.50 -7.70 4.68
N TYR A 11 -8.69 -6.95 5.41
CA TYR A 11 -8.97 -5.85 6.34
C TYR A 11 -10.35 -5.82 7.05
N GLY A 12 -10.33 -6.15 8.34
CA GLY A 12 -11.42 -5.88 9.29
C GLY A 12 -11.40 -6.82 10.50
N ASP A 13 -12.19 -6.50 11.53
CA ASP A 13 -12.34 -7.27 12.79
C ASP A 13 -12.64 -8.78 12.59
N VAL A 14 -13.02 -9.19 11.38
CA VAL A 14 -13.38 -10.57 10.99
C VAL A 14 -12.24 -11.33 10.30
N TYR A 15 -11.31 -10.64 9.64
CA TYR A 15 -10.28 -11.27 8.78
C TYR A 15 -8.84 -11.04 9.24
N GLY A 16 -8.65 -10.21 10.27
CA GLY A 16 -7.32 -9.81 10.74
C GLY A 16 -6.77 -8.64 9.93
N ILE A 17 -5.74 -8.00 10.49
CA ILE A 17 -5.03 -6.90 9.87
C ILE A 17 -3.72 -7.48 9.30
N ASP A 18 -3.53 -7.42 7.99
CA ASP A 18 -2.51 -8.19 7.29
C ASP A 18 -1.16 -7.48 7.15
N TRP A 19 -1.06 -6.15 7.38
CA TRP A 19 0.21 -5.42 7.28
C TRP A 19 1.35 -6.00 8.15
N GLY A 20 1.01 -6.71 9.23
CA GLY A 20 1.96 -7.39 10.12
C GLY A 20 2.57 -8.67 9.54
N ASN A 21 2.07 -9.23 8.42
CA ASN A 21 2.57 -10.54 7.95
C ASN A 21 4.03 -10.53 7.49
N LEU A 22 4.59 -9.41 7.02
CA LEU A 22 6.02 -9.30 6.70
C LEU A 22 6.87 -9.12 7.96
N GLU A 23 6.25 -8.95 9.14
CA GLU A 23 6.98 -9.11 10.39
C GLU A 23 7.55 -10.52 10.55
N ALA A 24 6.95 -11.50 9.84
CA ALA A 24 7.48 -12.85 9.71
C ALA A 24 8.82 -12.91 8.94
N ALA A 25 9.10 -11.96 8.03
CA ALA A 25 10.41 -11.83 7.39
C ALA A 25 11.36 -10.94 8.20
N TRP A 26 10.85 -9.81 8.70
CA TRP A 26 11.58 -8.89 9.57
C TRP A 26 10.61 -8.15 10.51
N PRO A 27 10.83 -8.13 11.84
CA PRO A 27 12.09 -8.44 12.52
C PRO A 27 12.25 -9.90 12.95
N THR A 28 11.19 -10.71 12.90
CA THR A 28 11.23 -12.04 13.54
C THR A 28 12.16 -13.01 12.83
N GLY A 29 12.33 -12.86 11.51
CA GLY A 29 13.18 -13.74 10.73
C GLY A 29 12.65 -15.17 10.56
N ALA A 30 11.36 -15.39 10.78
CA ALA A 30 10.71 -16.70 10.63
C ALA A 30 10.73 -17.20 9.18
N PHE A 31 10.74 -16.29 8.20
CA PHE A 31 10.97 -16.58 6.79
C PHE A 31 12.21 -15.84 6.28
N SER A 32 12.91 -16.46 5.33
CA SER A 32 13.92 -15.75 4.55
C SER A 32 13.28 -14.57 3.82
N PRO A 33 13.95 -13.41 3.71
CA PRO A 33 13.50 -12.33 2.84
C PRO A 33 13.20 -12.82 1.42
N ASP A 34 13.94 -13.79 0.89
CA ASP A 34 13.75 -14.35 -0.47
C ASP A 34 12.72 -15.49 -0.54
N ASP A 35 12.05 -15.82 0.57
CA ASP A 35 11.07 -16.90 0.58
C ASP A 35 9.96 -16.66 -0.48
N PRO A 36 9.52 -17.69 -1.22
CA PRO A 36 8.45 -17.54 -2.21
C PRO A 36 7.13 -16.98 -1.63
N TRP A 37 6.84 -17.17 -0.35
CA TRP A 37 5.66 -16.60 0.33
C TRP A 37 5.86 -15.11 0.55
N VAL A 38 7.02 -14.71 1.06
CA VAL A 38 7.40 -13.30 1.23
C VAL A 38 7.33 -12.57 -0.12
N THR A 39 7.88 -13.16 -1.17
CA THR A 39 7.83 -12.60 -2.54
C THR A 39 6.40 -12.37 -3.03
N LYS A 40 5.50 -13.32 -2.78
CA LYS A 40 4.09 -13.16 -3.16
C LYS A 40 3.38 -12.11 -2.32
N SER A 41 3.67 -12.05 -1.02
CA SER A 41 3.11 -11.04 -0.11
C SER A 41 3.55 -9.64 -0.52
N LEU A 42 4.83 -9.42 -0.82
CA LEU A 42 5.35 -8.15 -1.31
C LEU A 42 4.60 -7.66 -2.56
N LYS A 43 4.32 -8.56 -3.51
CA LYS A 43 3.53 -8.21 -4.70
C LYS A 43 2.11 -7.78 -4.34
N VAL A 44 1.42 -8.53 -3.48
CA VAL A 44 0.06 -8.20 -3.05
C VAL A 44 0.04 -6.85 -2.34
N TRP A 45 1.07 -6.52 -1.56
CA TRP A 45 1.11 -5.29 -0.80
C TRP A 45 1.57 -4.09 -1.59
N ASP A 46 2.45 -4.27 -2.57
CA ASP A 46 2.76 -3.24 -3.55
C ASP A 46 1.45 -2.72 -4.18
N GLU A 47 0.57 -3.65 -4.59
CA GLU A 47 -0.77 -3.37 -5.14
C GLU A 47 -1.75 -2.73 -4.14
N GLN A 48 -1.44 -2.72 -2.84
CA GLN A 48 -2.30 -2.18 -1.78
C GLN A 48 -1.76 -0.87 -1.17
N THR A 49 -0.53 -0.48 -1.50
CA THR A 49 0.04 0.76 -1.00
C THR A 49 -0.59 1.98 -1.68
N PHE A 50 -0.70 3.06 -0.92
CA PHE A 50 -1.15 4.36 -1.38
C PHE A 50 -0.10 5.40 -0.99
N GLU A 51 0.46 6.08 -1.99
CA GLU A 51 1.53 7.07 -1.77
C GLU A 51 2.75 6.52 -1.01
N GLY A 52 3.02 5.21 -1.18
CA GLY A 52 4.16 4.52 -0.58
C GLY A 52 3.94 4.09 0.88
N ILE A 53 2.76 4.31 1.44
CA ILE A 53 2.35 3.83 2.77
C ILE A 53 1.03 3.05 2.70
N PHE A 54 0.63 2.38 3.77
CA PHE A 54 -0.63 1.61 3.79
C PHE A 54 -1.81 2.49 4.16
N GLY A 55 -2.97 2.19 3.56
CA GLY A 55 -4.25 2.59 4.10
C GLY A 55 -4.61 1.79 5.36
N TYR A 56 -5.34 2.40 6.28
CA TYR A 56 -5.87 1.76 7.48
C TYR A 56 -7.39 1.97 7.54
N PRO A 57 -8.19 0.89 7.71
CA PRO A 57 -9.64 0.94 7.66
C PRO A 57 -10.23 1.41 9.00
N GLU A 58 -10.27 2.72 9.26
CA GLU A 58 -11.00 3.25 10.42
C GLU A 58 -12.51 3.24 10.14
N GLY A 59 -13.28 2.52 10.96
CA GLY A 59 -14.73 2.40 10.75
C GLY A 59 -15.12 1.73 9.43
N GLY A 60 -14.22 0.92 8.87
CA GLY A 60 -14.39 0.27 7.57
C GLY A 60 -13.99 1.13 6.37
N MET A 61 -13.56 2.38 6.56
CA MET A 61 -13.08 3.24 5.49
C MET A 61 -11.56 3.25 5.47
N GLU A 62 -10.92 2.96 4.34
CA GLU A 62 -9.45 3.05 4.15
C GLU A 62 -8.98 4.51 4.10
N ASN A 63 -9.43 5.36 5.02
CA ASN A 63 -9.27 6.81 5.02
C ASN A 63 -8.13 7.33 5.88
N LEU A 64 -7.46 6.45 6.62
CA LEU A 64 -6.22 6.74 7.32
C LEU A 64 -5.05 6.19 6.52
N LEU A 65 -3.99 6.96 6.38
CA LEU A 65 -2.70 6.50 5.88
C LEU A 65 -1.79 6.31 7.08
N HIS A 66 -1.25 5.12 7.24
CA HIS A 66 -0.47 4.74 8.40
C HIS A 66 1.02 4.88 8.07
N SER A 67 1.70 5.81 8.73
CA SER A 67 2.97 6.38 8.25
C SER A 67 4.13 5.40 8.18
N TYR A 68 4.18 4.39 9.05
CA TYR A 68 5.34 3.50 9.21
C TYR A 68 5.03 2.03 8.94
N THR A 69 3.78 1.64 8.67
CA THR A 69 3.43 0.22 8.52
C THR A 69 4.06 -0.42 7.29
N THR A 70 4.42 0.36 6.27
CA THR A 70 5.18 -0.14 5.10
C THR A 70 6.67 -0.28 5.37
N SER A 71 7.18 0.05 6.56
CA SER A 71 8.59 -0.12 6.86
C SER A 71 9.03 -1.58 6.79
N SER A 72 8.15 -2.54 7.12
CA SER A 72 8.45 -3.97 7.00
C SER A 72 8.66 -4.39 5.55
N ILE A 73 7.94 -3.77 4.61
CA ILE A 73 8.18 -3.93 3.15
C ILE A 73 9.54 -3.34 2.78
N GLY A 74 9.78 -2.08 3.15
CA GLY A 74 11.02 -1.37 2.84
C GLY A 74 12.24 -2.12 3.35
N ILE A 75 12.24 -2.54 4.62
CA ILE A 75 13.33 -3.30 5.24
C ILE A 75 13.47 -4.69 4.62
N THR A 76 12.38 -5.34 4.21
CA THR A 76 12.47 -6.61 3.47
C THR A 76 13.23 -6.40 2.15
N HIS A 77 12.94 -5.33 1.41
CA HIS A 77 13.69 -4.97 0.20
C HIS A 77 15.14 -4.60 0.49
N VAL A 78 15.42 -3.89 1.59
CA VAL A 78 16.80 -3.67 2.06
C VAL A 78 17.50 -5.02 2.20
N ARG A 79 16.93 -5.97 2.94
CA ARG A 79 17.56 -7.28 3.18
C ARG A 79 17.75 -8.13 1.93
N ARG A 80 16.91 -7.96 0.90
CA ARG A 80 17.08 -8.57 -0.43
C ARG A 80 18.14 -7.89 -1.29
N GLY A 81 18.49 -6.64 -0.97
CA GLY A 81 19.31 -5.81 -1.84
C GLY A 81 18.54 -5.12 -2.98
N ASP A 82 17.21 -5.10 -2.91
CA ASP A 82 16.34 -4.44 -3.89
C ASP A 82 16.39 -2.92 -3.67
N GLN A 83 17.48 -2.29 -4.13
CA GLN A 83 17.82 -0.92 -3.74
C GLN A 83 16.76 0.11 -4.15
N SER A 84 16.21 -0.01 -5.36
CA SER A 84 15.20 0.91 -5.88
C SER A 84 13.90 0.85 -5.07
N GLU A 85 13.45 -0.36 -4.79
CA GLU A 85 12.24 -0.67 -4.04
C GLU A 85 12.40 -0.18 -2.59
N ALA A 86 13.53 -0.48 -1.94
CA ALA A 86 13.83 0.02 -0.60
C ALA A 86 13.78 1.56 -0.53
N LEU A 87 14.40 2.25 -1.48
CA LEU A 87 14.37 3.71 -1.55
C LEU A 87 12.97 4.27 -1.79
N GLN A 88 12.17 3.59 -2.62
CA GLN A 88 10.79 4.00 -2.88
C GLN A 88 9.97 3.99 -1.59
N TYR A 89 10.07 2.95 -0.78
CA TYR A 89 9.39 2.87 0.51
C TYR A 89 9.95 3.87 1.54
N LEU A 90 11.28 4.06 1.60
CA LEU A 90 11.88 5.08 2.44
C LEU A 90 11.35 6.48 2.11
N TYR A 91 11.34 6.85 0.82
CA TYR A 91 10.87 8.16 0.40
C TYR A 91 9.35 8.29 0.53
N GLY A 92 8.60 7.22 0.27
CA GLY A 92 7.16 7.14 0.55
C GLY A 92 6.84 7.44 2.01
N MET A 93 7.61 6.88 2.95
CA MET A 93 7.46 7.19 4.38
C MET A 93 7.83 8.66 4.69
N LEU A 94 8.92 9.17 4.09
CA LEU A 94 9.44 10.50 4.41
C LEU A 94 8.59 11.67 3.86
N ILE A 95 7.90 11.49 2.73
CA ILE A 95 7.03 12.54 2.17
C ILE A 95 5.85 12.89 3.09
N HIS A 96 5.51 11.99 4.02
CA HIS A 96 4.44 12.16 5.00
C HIS A 96 4.93 12.73 6.34
N THR A 97 6.17 13.19 6.40
CA THR A 97 6.67 13.92 7.57
C THR A 97 6.27 15.40 7.53
N SER A 98 6.12 16.01 8.69
CA SER A 98 5.93 17.46 8.84
C SER A 98 7.16 18.25 8.37
N GLY A 99 7.03 19.58 8.28
CA GLY A 99 8.13 20.47 7.90
C GLY A 99 9.33 20.44 8.85
N THR A 100 9.21 19.83 10.04
CA THR A 100 10.31 19.58 10.98
C THR A 100 10.69 18.10 11.08
N HIS A 101 10.28 17.28 10.09
CA HIS A 101 10.55 15.85 10.00
C HIS A 101 9.99 14.97 11.13
N MET A 102 8.88 15.40 11.76
CA MET A 102 8.09 14.54 12.66
C MET A 102 6.98 13.82 11.88
N ALA A 103 6.61 12.61 12.28
CA ALA A 103 5.48 11.87 11.72
C ALA A 103 4.46 11.47 12.79
N ALA A 104 3.18 11.46 12.42
CA ALA A 104 2.09 10.90 13.21
C ALA A 104 2.01 9.39 12.98
N GLU A 105 1.30 8.66 13.83
CA GLU A 105 0.93 7.25 13.61
C GLU A 105 0.15 7.11 12.31
N ALA A 106 -0.91 7.91 12.18
CA ALA A 106 -1.77 7.93 11.01
C ALA A 106 -2.14 9.36 10.60
N MET A 107 -2.56 9.53 9.35
CA MET A 107 -3.05 10.79 8.78
C MET A 107 -4.25 10.54 7.88
N ARG A 108 -5.25 11.42 7.90
CA ARG A 108 -6.43 11.24 7.02
C ARG A 108 -6.05 11.50 5.56
N ALA A 109 -6.33 10.57 4.66
CA ALA A 109 -5.96 10.71 3.24
C ALA A 109 -6.65 11.90 2.54
N TYR A 110 -7.86 12.28 2.96
CA TYR A 110 -8.61 13.38 2.34
C TYR A 110 -8.34 14.74 3.01
N GLU A 111 -8.25 14.77 4.34
CA GLU A 111 -8.01 15.99 5.12
C GLU A 111 -6.51 16.32 5.23
N ARG A 112 -5.64 15.32 5.03
CA ARG A 112 -4.17 15.29 5.17
C ARG A 112 -3.65 15.68 6.56
N TRP A 113 -4.10 16.82 7.05
CA TRP A 113 -3.61 17.51 8.24
C TRP A 113 -4.76 18.11 9.07
N GLY A 114 -6.00 17.67 8.85
CA GLY A 114 -7.21 18.14 9.51
C GLY A 114 -7.86 17.11 10.42
N ARG A 115 -8.62 17.62 11.40
CA ARG A 115 -9.40 16.90 12.43
C ARG A 115 -8.58 15.88 13.25
N HIS A 116 -7.88 16.49 14.20
CA HIS A 116 -7.24 15.94 15.38
C HIS A 116 -8.08 14.86 16.09
N GLY A 117 -7.55 13.64 16.11
CA GLY A 117 -7.99 12.52 16.93
C GLY A 117 -6.77 11.80 17.51
N SER A 118 -7.00 10.85 18.41
CA SER A 118 -5.92 10.21 19.17
C SER A 118 -4.87 9.49 18.32
N GLN A 119 -5.17 9.14 17.06
CA GLN A 119 -4.21 8.52 16.12
C GLN A 119 -3.47 9.53 15.23
N THR A 120 -4.05 10.72 15.00
CA THR A 120 -3.44 11.77 14.16
C THR A 120 -2.64 12.79 14.98
N ASP A 121 -2.85 12.84 16.30
CA ASP A 121 -2.23 13.79 17.23
C ASP A 121 -1.00 13.21 17.94
N THR A 122 -0.32 12.27 17.29
CA THR A 122 0.74 11.48 17.91
C THR A 122 2.13 11.90 17.46
N MET A 123 2.29 13.10 16.89
CA MET A 123 3.59 13.63 16.49
C MET A 123 4.41 14.14 17.70
N PRO A 124 5.67 13.71 17.88
CA PRO A 124 6.38 12.69 17.11
C PRO A 124 5.99 11.26 17.53
N HIS A 125 5.72 10.40 16.55
CA HIS A 125 5.38 9.00 16.84
C HIS A 125 6.65 8.18 17.07
N GLY A 126 6.72 7.48 18.22
CA GLY A 126 7.89 6.71 18.62
C GLY A 126 8.20 5.55 17.67
N GLU A 127 7.17 4.80 17.26
CA GLU A 127 7.37 3.64 16.38
C GLU A 127 7.83 4.04 14.98
N PHE A 128 7.32 5.16 14.45
CA PHE A 128 7.82 5.72 13.18
C PHE A 128 9.31 6.02 13.29
N SER A 129 9.70 6.72 14.36
CA SER A 129 11.08 7.14 14.59
C SER A 129 12.01 5.93 14.66
N GLY A 130 11.61 4.88 15.38
CA GLY A 130 12.34 3.62 15.45
C GLY A 130 12.46 2.94 14.09
N LYS A 131 11.33 2.72 13.40
CA LYS A 131 11.30 2.06 12.07
C LYS A 131 12.10 2.83 11.01
N TYR A 132 12.06 4.16 11.02
CA TYR A 132 12.88 5.00 10.15
C TYR A 132 14.38 4.83 10.42
N LEU A 133 14.79 4.94 11.69
CA LEU A 133 16.19 4.78 12.07
C LEU A 133 16.70 3.37 11.75
N THR A 134 15.90 2.34 12.01
CA THR A 134 16.25 0.96 11.66
C THR A 134 16.35 0.77 10.16
N THR A 135 15.44 1.33 9.37
CA THR A 135 15.54 1.25 7.89
C THR A 135 16.84 1.87 7.41
N LEU A 136 17.18 3.08 7.89
CA LEU A 136 18.42 3.76 7.50
C LEU A 136 19.67 3.02 7.99
N HIS A 137 19.62 2.46 9.20
CA HIS A 137 20.69 1.61 9.73
C HIS A 137 20.89 0.38 8.84
N ASP A 138 19.85 -0.43 8.59
CA ASP A 138 19.96 -1.64 7.74
C ASP A 138 20.36 -1.31 6.28
N MET A 139 20.03 -0.12 5.76
CA MET A 139 20.53 0.32 4.45
C MET A 139 22.06 0.50 4.43
N LEU A 140 22.64 0.96 5.55
CA LEU A 140 24.07 1.27 5.69
C LEU A 140 24.87 0.12 6.29
N ALA A 141 24.29 -0.65 7.19
CA ALA A 141 24.87 -1.80 7.88
C ALA A 141 23.73 -2.72 8.36
N PHE A 142 23.62 -3.93 7.81
CA PHE A 142 22.67 -4.93 8.34
C PHE A 142 23.34 -6.29 8.59
N GLU A 143 22.86 -6.98 9.61
CA GLU A 143 23.30 -8.32 9.99
C GLU A 143 22.43 -9.39 9.34
N GLY A 144 23.06 -10.21 8.49
CA GLY A 144 22.44 -11.37 7.88
C GLY A 144 22.24 -12.49 8.89
N GLN A 145 21.12 -13.21 8.78
CA GLN A 145 20.83 -14.37 9.64
C GLN A 145 21.85 -15.51 9.52
N ASP A 146 22.58 -15.54 8.41
CA ASP A 146 23.66 -16.49 8.15
C ASP A 146 24.98 -16.11 8.84
N GLY A 147 25.02 -14.99 9.56
CA GLY A 147 26.20 -14.47 10.25
C GLY A 147 27.08 -13.58 9.38
N THR A 148 26.54 -13.05 8.29
CA THR A 148 27.21 -12.06 7.43
C THR A 148 26.90 -10.63 7.88
N LEU A 149 27.79 -9.70 7.55
CA LEU A 149 27.58 -8.27 7.75
C LEU A 149 27.53 -7.57 6.38
N HIS A 150 26.43 -6.91 6.07
CA HIS A 150 26.26 -6.20 4.81
C HIS A 150 26.44 -4.70 5.02
N LEU A 151 27.30 -4.05 4.22
CA LEU A 151 27.65 -2.64 4.32
C LEU A 151 27.24 -1.90 3.06
N ALA A 152 26.78 -0.65 3.22
CA ALA A 152 26.29 0.20 2.12
C ALA A 152 25.37 -0.59 1.18
N ASN A 153 24.44 -1.31 1.79
CA ASN A 153 23.62 -2.31 1.12
C ASN A 153 22.60 -1.69 0.17
N VAL A 154 22.14 -0.47 0.47
CA VAL A 154 21.26 0.33 -0.39
C VAL A 154 21.85 1.72 -0.60
N TRP A 155 22.04 2.09 -1.86
CA TRP A 155 22.56 3.40 -2.27
C TRP A 155 21.46 4.28 -2.84
N ALA A 156 21.22 5.45 -2.23
CA ALA A 156 20.52 6.50 -2.95
C ALA A 156 21.39 7.00 -4.12
N PRO A 157 20.84 7.19 -5.34
CA PRO A 157 21.61 7.69 -6.49
C PRO A 157 22.33 9.01 -6.22
N GLN A 158 21.80 9.86 -5.34
CA GLN A 158 22.44 11.12 -4.95
C GLN A 158 23.69 10.94 -4.08
N TRP A 159 23.81 9.81 -3.36
CA TRP A 159 24.95 9.47 -2.51
C TRP A 159 26.13 8.92 -3.33
N ALA A 160 25.83 8.29 -4.47
CA ALA A 160 26.81 7.71 -5.40
C ALA A 160 27.41 8.72 -6.40
N LYS A 161 27.14 10.03 -6.26
CA LYS A 161 27.72 11.04 -7.16
C LYS A 161 29.20 11.30 -6.83
N PRO A 162 30.08 11.55 -7.81
CA PRO A 162 31.47 11.93 -7.54
C PRO A 162 31.59 13.13 -6.60
N GLY A 163 32.55 13.07 -5.67
CA GLY A 163 32.78 14.07 -4.64
C GLY A 163 31.83 13.98 -3.44
N ARG A 164 30.93 12.99 -3.42
CA ARG A 164 30.10 12.68 -2.24
C ARG A 164 30.85 11.78 -1.27
N ARG A 165 30.42 11.86 -0.02
CA ARG A 165 30.91 11.04 1.08
C ARG A 165 29.74 10.42 1.82
N VAL A 166 29.80 9.11 2.05
CA VAL A 166 28.90 8.36 2.93
C VAL A 166 29.67 7.97 4.18
N GLN A 167 29.09 8.17 5.36
CA GLN A 167 29.71 7.80 6.64
C GLN A 167 28.71 7.07 7.51
N PHE A 168 29.21 6.05 8.21
CA PHE A 168 28.45 5.31 9.19
C PHE A 168 29.33 5.05 10.42
N ALA A 169 28.76 5.21 11.60
CA ALA A 169 29.34 4.78 12.87
C ALA A 169 28.21 4.34 13.77
N GLY A 170 28.23 3.08 14.21
CA GLY A 170 27.13 2.50 14.95
C GLY A 170 27.43 1.10 15.43
N ASP A 171 26.58 0.62 16.33
CA ASP A 171 26.69 -0.73 16.86
C ASP A 171 25.98 -1.72 15.94
N THR A 172 26.56 -2.93 15.90
CA THR A 172 26.02 -4.12 15.25
C THR A 172 26.03 -5.29 16.23
N ASP A 173 25.40 -6.41 15.87
CA ASP A 173 25.52 -7.65 16.64
C ASP A 173 26.98 -8.14 16.74
N PHE A 174 27.84 -7.75 15.78
CA PHE A 174 29.26 -8.11 15.74
C PHE A 174 30.16 -7.15 16.55
N GLY A 175 29.61 -6.03 17.04
CA GLY A 175 30.33 -4.97 17.76
C GLY A 175 30.22 -3.61 17.09
N HIS A 176 31.00 -2.64 17.57
CA HIS A 176 31.03 -1.31 16.98
C HIS A 176 31.66 -1.32 15.58
N LEU A 177 30.98 -0.72 14.61
CA LEU A 177 31.39 -0.62 13.21
C LEU A 177 31.48 0.87 12.83
N ALA A 178 32.54 1.24 12.13
CA ALA A 178 32.62 2.56 11.49
C ALA A 178 33.20 2.45 10.08
N TYR A 179 32.67 3.24 9.15
CA TYR A 179 33.28 3.38 7.84
C TYR A 179 33.00 4.75 7.20
N THR A 180 33.85 5.11 6.24
CA THR A 180 33.64 6.23 5.31
C THR A 180 33.82 5.72 3.89
N ILE A 181 32.96 6.15 2.96
CA ILE A 181 33.10 5.91 1.53
C ILE A 181 33.19 7.26 0.81
N ASP A 182 34.33 7.52 0.19
CA ASP A 182 34.60 8.67 -0.66
C ASP A 182 34.38 8.30 -2.12
N VAL A 183 33.36 8.89 -2.75
CA VAL A 183 32.95 8.55 -4.11
C VAL A 183 33.75 9.37 -5.12
N ALA A 184 34.36 8.68 -6.06
CA ALA A 184 35.13 9.25 -7.16
C ALA A 184 34.41 9.02 -8.51
N ASP A 185 34.97 9.56 -9.58
CA ASP A 185 34.50 9.24 -10.93
C ASP A 185 34.90 7.79 -11.26
N GLY A 186 33.91 6.92 -11.52
CA GLY A 186 34.12 5.50 -11.82
C GLY A 186 34.50 4.61 -10.64
N GLY A 187 34.25 5.01 -9.39
CA GLY A 187 34.59 4.19 -8.23
C GLY A 187 34.43 4.88 -6.87
N ALA A 188 34.97 4.25 -5.84
CA ALA A 188 35.07 4.84 -4.50
C ALA A 188 36.25 4.27 -3.70
N VAL A 189 36.64 4.99 -2.65
CA VAL A 189 37.55 4.51 -1.61
C VAL A 189 36.78 4.41 -0.31
N MET A 190 36.81 3.23 0.31
CA MET A 190 36.20 2.95 1.60
C MET A 190 37.28 2.77 2.66
N HIS A 191 37.18 3.49 3.76
CA HIS A 191 37.93 3.24 4.99
C HIS A 191 37.00 2.57 5.99
N LEU A 192 37.33 1.35 6.40
CA LEU A 192 36.50 0.49 7.23
C LEU A 192 37.25 0.14 8.52
N ASP A 193 36.65 0.48 9.64
CA ASP A 193 36.98 -0.06 10.96
C ASP A 193 35.98 -1.19 11.27
N PRO A 194 36.36 -2.46 11.04
CA PRO A 194 35.43 -3.57 11.18
C PRO A 194 35.11 -3.85 12.65
N PRO A 195 33.95 -4.46 12.94
CA PRO A 195 33.60 -4.82 14.30
C PRO A 195 34.50 -5.94 14.84
N THR A 196 34.83 -5.86 16.14
CA THR A 196 35.84 -6.72 16.78
C THR A 196 35.32 -7.58 17.92
N ARG A 197 34.05 -7.43 18.35
CA ARG A 197 33.49 -8.21 19.46
C ARG A 197 33.31 -9.67 19.05
N ASP A 198 32.50 -9.88 18.01
CA ASP A 198 32.22 -11.20 17.42
C ASP A 198 32.33 -11.04 15.90
N ALA A 199 33.51 -11.25 15.33
CA ALA A 199 33.72 -10.95 13.91
C ALA A 199 32.73 -11.71 13.00
N PRO A 200 32.11 -11.05 12.00
CA PRO A 200 31.18 -11.70 11.09
C PRO A 200 31.89 -12.79 10.27
N LYS A 201 31.13 -13.76 9.75
CA LYS A 201 31.67 -14.83 8.89
C LYS A 201 32.28 -14.26 7.61
N SER A 202 31.62 -13.26 7.05
CA SER A 202 32.09 -12.45 5.94
C SER A 202 31.43 -11.07 5.99
N THR A 203 32.03 -10.12 5.29
CA THR A 203 31.48 -8.77 5.11
C THR A 203 31.18 -8.56 3.63
N VAL A 204 29.96 -8.15 3.31
CA VAL A 204 29.49 -7.92 1.94
C VAL A 204 29.29 -6.43 1.74
N VAL A 205 30.00 -5.81 0.82
CA VAL A 205 29.83 -4.40 0.47
C VAL A 205 28.94 -4.32 -0.78
N GLY A 206 27.85 -3.57 -0.69
CA GLY A 206 27.02 -3.22 -1.83
C GLY A 206 27.62 -2.06 -2.64
N ILE A 207 27.42 -2.07 -3.96
CA ILE A 207 27.75 -0.93 -4.83
C ILE A 207 26.47 -0.23 -5.32
N PRO A 208 26.59 1.00 -5.87
CA PRO A 208 25.43 1.70 -6.39
C PRO A 208 24.68 0.91 -7.46
N GLN A 209 23.36 1.06 -7.47
CA GLN A 209 22.50 0.41 -8.45
C GLN A 209 22.90 0.80 -9.90
N ASN A 210 22.83 -0.18 -10.80
CA ASN A 210 23.19 -0.07 -12.22
C ASN A 210 24.68 0.16 -12.50
N ASP A 211 25.54 0.10 -11.48
CA ASP A 211 26.98 -0.02 -11.66
C ASP A 211 27.40 -1.50 -11.57
N ALA A 212 28.53 -1.84 -12.19
CA ALA A 212 29.16 -3.15 -12.05
C ALA A 212 30.60 -2.99 -11.59
N VAL A 213 31.02 -3.82 -10.63
CA VAL A 213 32.40 -3.84 -10.12
C VAL A 213 33.36 -4.20 -11.25
N THR A 214 34.43 -3.40 -11.43
CA THR A 214 35.49 -3.64 -12.42
C THR A 214 36.81 -4.05 -11.77
N ALA A 215 37.10 -3.54 -10.57
CA ALA A 215 38.28 -3.88 -9.80
C ALA A 215 38.03 -3.63 -8.31
N VAL A 216 38.68 -4.43 -7.46
CA VAL A 216 38.69 -4.20 -6.01
C VAL A 216 40.10 -4.44 -5.49
N THR A 217 40.60 -3.53 -4.65
CA THR A 217 41.79 -3.78 -3.82
C THR A 217 41.41 -3.65 -2.35
N VAL A 218 42.04 -4.47 -1.51
CA VAL A 218 41.94 -4.38 -0.04
C VAL A 218 43.35 -4.25 0.50
N ASN A 219 43.63 -3.11 1.14
CA ASN A 219 44.98 -2.75 1.61
C ASN A 219 46.04 -2.87 0.50
N GLY A 220 45.69 -2.46 -0.73
CA GLY A 220 46.55 -2.52 -1.90
C GLY A 220 46.66 -3.89 -2.58
N HIS A 221 45.99 -4.92 -2.07
CA HIS A 221 45.97 -6.27 -2.67
C HIS A 221 44.70 -6.49 -3.48
N SER A 222 44.83 -6.95 -4.72
CA SER A 222 43.68 -7.26 -5.58
C SER A 222 42.78 -8.33 -4.97
N LEU A 223 41.48 -8.08 -4.99
CA LEU A 223 40.44 -9.01 -4.59
C LEU A 223 39.65 -9.43 -5.83
N HIS A 224 39.43 -10.74 -6.00
CA HIS A 224 38.72 -11.30 -7.16
C HIS A 224 37.34 -11.88 -6.78
N THR A 225 36.94 -11.76 -5.51
CA THR A 225 35.66 -12.26 -4.99
C THR A 225 34.60 -11.16 -4.98
N PHE A 226 34.16 -10.78 -6.18
CA PHE A 226 33.04 -9.88 -6.39
C PHE A 226 32.16 -10.40 -7.52
N SER A 227 30.85 -10.16 -7.44
CA SER A 227 29.89 -10.57 -8.46
C SER A 227 28.79 -9.54 -8.59
N GLY A 228 28.55 -9.06 -9.81
CA GLY A 228 27.50 -8.08 -10.07
C GLY A 228 27.70 -6.80 -9.25
N ASP A 229 26.79 -6.58 -8.30
CA ASP A 229 26.71 -5.42 -7.43
C ASP A 229 27.20 -5.68 -5.99
N ARG A 230 27.91 -6.79 -5.75
CA ARG A 230 28.37 -7.20 -4.42
C ARG A 230 29.86 -7.53 -4.40
N ILE A 231 30.52 -7.11 -3.32
CA ILE A 231 31.92 -7.42 -3.02
C ILE A 231 31.93 -8.19 -1.70
N THR A 232 32.46 -9.42 -1.70
CA THR A 232 32.63 -10.20 -0.47
C THR A 232 34.06 -10.04 0.01
N LEU A 233 34.23 -9.35 1.13
CA LEU A 233 35.52 -9.13 1.77
C LEU A 233 35.97 -10.40 2.52
N PRO A 234 37.29 -10.65 2.56
CA PRO A 234 37.83 -11.65 3.48
C PRO A 234 37.57 -11.23 4.93
N LYS A 235 37.71 -12.17 5.87
CA LYS A 235 37.66 -11.84 7.30
C LYS A 235 38.71 -10.77 7.62
N LEU A 236 38.24 -9.61 8.07
CA LEU A 236 39.11 -8.50 8.48
C LEU A 236 39.49 -8.66 9.96
N THR A 237 40.76 -8.42 10.28
CA THR A 237 41.29 -8.48 11.65
C THR A 237 41.64 -7.10 12.21
N GLY A 238 41.43 -6.05 11.43
CA GLY A 238 41.70 -4.67 11.79
C GLY A 238 41.25 -3.71 10.67
N PRO A 239 41.53 -2.40 10.83
CA PRO A 239 41.15 -1.39 9.85
C PRO A 239 41.63 -1.73 8.43
N ALA A 240 40.79 -1.42 7.45
CA ALA A 240 41.05 -1.71 6.05
C ALA A 240 40.73 -0.51 5.15
N THR A 241 41.53 -0.34 4.10
CA THR A 241 41.21 0.53 2.97
C THR A 241 40.81 -0.34 1.79
N ILE A 242 39.60 -0.12 1.28
CA ILE A 242 39.06 -0.84 0.13
C ILE A 242 38.91 0.16 -1.02
N GLU A 243 39.61 -0.07 -2.13
CA GLU A 243 39.44 0.72 -3.34
C GLU A 243 38.57 -0.07 -4.30
N ILE A 244 37.51 0.57 -4.79
CA ILE A 244 36.49 -0.06 -5.64
C ILE A 244 36.44 0.71 -6.95
N GLY A 245 36.76 0.03 -8.05
CA GLY A 245 36.44 0.50 -9.39
C GLY A 245 35.09 -0.07 -9.81
N TRP A 246 34.25 0.76 -10.43
CA TRP A 246 33.01 0.32 -11.06
C TRP A 246 32.77 1.03 -12.38
N LYS A 247 31.83 0.49 -13.16
CA LYS A 247 31.38 1.10 -14.40
C LYS A 247 29.86 1.07 -14.46
N GLN A 248 29.29 2.23 -14.76
CA GLN A 248 27.87 2.37 -15.04
C GLN A 248 27.48 1.51 -16.25
N GLN A 249 26.57 0.57 -16.00
CA GLN A 249 25.95 -0.27 -17.02
C GLN A 249 24.76 0.47 -17.63
N ASP A 250 23.91 1.03 -16.77
CA ASP A 250 22.71 1.76 -17.15
C ASP A 250 22.57 3.07 -16.34
N PRO A 251 21.87 4.09 -16.86
CA PRO A 251 21.54 5.27 -16.07
C PRO A 251 20.88 4.86 -14.76
N ALA A 252 21.42 5.33 -13.63
CA ALA A 252 20.77 5.12 -12.34
C ALA A 252 19.38 5.76 -12.40
N PRO A 253 18.35 5.16 -11.78
CA PRO A 253 17.06 5.81 -11.66
C PRO A 253 17.24 7.21 -11.08
N ALA A 254 16.57 8.21 -11.64
CA ALA A 254 16.64 9.58 -11.14
C ALA A 254 15.86 9.74 -9.82
N TYR A 255 16.01 8.80 -8.88
CA TYR A 255 15.38 8.85 -7.57
C TYR A 255 16.15 9.77 -6.63
N SER A 256 15.40 10.59 -5.91
CA SER A 256 15.88 11.39 -4.79
C SER A 256 14.67 11.78 -3.94
N PHE A 257 14.90 12.10 -2.67
CA PHE A 257 13.84 12.62 -1.84
C PHE A 257 13.24 13.92 -2.39
N ALA A 258 14.07 14.83 -2.92
CA ALA A 258 13.60 16.07 -3.54
C ALA A 258 12.67 15.82 -4.74
N ARG A 259 12.97 14.81 -5.56
CA ARG A 259 12.07 14.39 -6.64
C ARG A 259 10.79 13.77 -6.09
N ALA A 260 10.87 12.89 -5.09
CA ALA A 260 9.70 12.31 -4.45
C ALA A 260 8.74 13.40 -3.91
N VAL A 261 9.29 14.44 -3.26
CA VAL A 261 8.53 15.63 -2.83
C VAL A 261 7.94 16.39 -4.02
N SER A 262 8.73 16.66 -5.07
CA SER A 262 8.24 17.34 -6.28
C SER A 262 7.06 16.59 -6.92
N ASP A 263 7.18 15.27 -7.05
CA ASP A 263 6.18 14.41 -7.68
C ASP A 263 4.93 14.29 -6.79
N TYR A 264 5.12 14.26 -5.47
CA TYR A 264 4.04 14.35 -4.48
C TYR A 264 3.29 15.69 -4.61
N LEU A 265 3.99 16.81 -4.63
CA LEU A 265 3.39 18.16 -4.75
C LEU A 265 2.66 18.36 -6.08
N ALA A 266 3.24 17.89 -7.19
CA ALA A 266 2.60 17.92 -8.51
C ALA A 266 1.28 17.15 -8.53
N SER A 267 1.17 16.13 -7.68
CA SER A 267 0.00 15.27 -7.55
C SER A 267 -0.94 15.74 -6.44
N TYR A 268 -0.46 16.52 -5.48
CA TYR A 268 -1.17 16.89 -4.26
C TYR A 268 -2.55 17.47 -4.54
N HIS A 269 -2.66 18.40 -5.47
CA HIS A 269 -3.94 18.98 -5.87
C HIS A 269 -4.89 17.94 -6.47
N LYS A 270 -4.39 16.98 -7.26
CA LYS A 270 -5.21 15.88 -7.76
C LYS A 270 -5.66 15.00 -6.58
N MET A 271 -4.78 14.74 -5.63
CA MET A 271 -5.02 13.82 -4.52
C MET A 271 -5.90 14.39 -3.39
N THR A 272 -6.14 15.70 -3.40
CA THR A 272 -6.94 16.43 -2.40
C THR A 272 -8.18 17.09 -3.01
N SER A 273 -8.35 17.02 -4.33
CA SER A 273 -9.57 17.47 -5.00
C SER A 273 -10.68 16.43 -4.87
N PRO A 274 -11.95 16.84 -4.64
CA PRO A 274 -13.06 15.91 -4.62
C PRO A 274 -13.06 14.96 -5.84
N PRO A 275 -13.34 13.66 -5.66
CA PRO A 275 -13.38 12.71 -6.75
C PRO A 275 -14.42 13.12 -7.79
N LYS A 276 -14.03 13.10 -9.06
CA LYS A 276 -14.89 13.27 -10.23
C LYS A 276 -15.22 11.90 -10.76
N ALA A 277 -16.28 11.31 -10.27
CA ALA A 277 -16.72 10.00 -10.72
C ALA A 277 -17.86 10.09 -11.75
N ARG A 278 -18.08 8.99 -12.48
CA ARG A 278 -19.30 8.73 -13.24
C ARG A 278 -19.70 7.26 -13.09
N VAL A 279 -20.98 6.95 -13.22
CA VAL A 279 -21.45 5.56 -13.30
C VAL A 279 -21.44 5.14 -14.76
N GLU A 280 -20.72 4.06 -15.08
CA GLU A 280 -20.60 3.57 -16.46
C GLU A 280 -21.47 2.37 -16.77
N ASP A 281 -21.83 1.54 -15.80
CA ASP A 281 -22.77 0.46 -16.02
C ASP A 281 -23.71 0.29 -14.82
N THR A 282 -24.81 -0.39 -15.08
CA THR A 282 -25.72 -0.86 -14.05
C THR A 282 -26.18 -2.24 -14.50
N ALA A 283 -26.13 -3.20 -13.60
CA ALA A 283 -26.47 -4.59 -13.84
C ALA A 283 -27.22 -5.15 -12.64
N THR A 284 -27.90 -6.27 -12.86
CA THR A 284 -28.48 -7.08 -11.78
C THR A 284 -28.28 -8.55 -12.11
N ALA A 285 -27.98 -9.35 -11.09
CA ALA A 285 -27.86 -10.80 -11.25
C ALA A 285 -29.22 -11.48 -11.48
N HIS A 286 -30.33 -10.82 -11.12
CA HIS A 286 -31.66 -11.40 -11.11
C HIS A 286 -32.67 -10.49 -11.83
N PRO A 287 -32.91 -10.70 -13.14
CA PRO A 287 -33.90 -9.92 -13.89
C PRO A 287 -35.35 -10.22 -13.46
N THR A 288 -35.56 -11.23 -12.61
CA THR A 288 -36.84 -11.56 -12.01
C THR A 288 -36.64 -11.93 -10.56
N VAL A 289 -37.38 -11.29 -9.66
CA VAL A 289 -37.32 -11.46 -8.19
C VAL A 289 -38.74 -11.55 -7.64
N ARG A 290 -38.95 -12.05 -6.42
CA ARG A 290 -40.26 -11.93 -5.77
C ARG A 290 -40.32 -10.66 -4.93
N ALA A 291 -41.53 -10.15 -4.75
CA ALA A 291 -41.80 -9.01 -3.91
C ALA A 291 -41.27 -9.27 -2.49
N GLY A 292 -40.36 -8.40 -2.02
CA GLY A 292 -39.71 -8.53 -0.71
C GLY A 292 -38.46 -9.40 -0.66
N ASP A 293 -38.11 -10.10 -1.74
CA ASP A 293 -36.83 -10.81 -1.81
C ASP A 293 -35.67 -9.80 -1.92
N LEU A 294 -34.59 -10.06 -1.19
CA LEU A 294 -33.34 -9.31 -1.29
C LEU A 294 -32.65 -9.66 -2.60
N PHE A 295 -32.23 -8.63 -3.35
CA PHE A 295 -31.41 -8.80 -4.54
C PHE A 295 -30.37 -7.70 -4.66
N GLN A 296 -29.37 -7.92 -5.51
CA GLN A 296 -28.25 -7.00 -5.70
C GLN A 296 -28.33 -6.29 -7.05
N VAL A 297 -28.08 -4.98 -7.02
CA VAL A 297 -27.80 -4.14 -8.18
C VAL A 297 -26.33 -3.80 -8.14
N THR A 298 -25.61 -4.04 -9.24
CA THR A 298 -24.19 -3.72 -9.36
C THR A 298 -23.98 -2.61 -10.37
N ALA A 299 -22.90 -1.85 -10.21
CA ALA A 299 -22.49 -0.81 -11.13
C ALA A 299 -20.97 -0.60 -11.05
N ASN A 300 -20.38 -0.08 -12.10
CA ASN A 300 -18.99 0.35 -12.17
C ASN A 300 -18.97 1.87 -12.07
N VAL A 301 -18.35 2.35 -10.99
CA VAL A 301 -18.11 3.77 -10.76
C VAL A 301 -16.69 4.08 -11.23
N VAL A 302 -16.57 4.95 -12.22
CA VAL A 302 -15.30 5.31 -12.85
C VAL A 302 -14.86 6.68 -12.39
N ASN A 303 -13.73 6.75 -11.69
CA ASN A 303 -13.05 7.98 -11.34
C ASN A 303 -12.34 8.56 -12.57
N THR A 304 -12.81 9.72 -12.99
CA THR A 304 -12.29 10.49 -14.13
C THR A 304 -11.35 11.61 -13.70
N GLY A 305 -11.10 11.78 -12.39
CA GLY A 305 -10.10 12.70 -11.86
C GLY A 305 -10.36 13.12 -10.41
N GLY A 306 -9.36 13.71 -9.76
CA GLY A 306 -9.42 13.95 -8.31
C GLY A 306 -9.14 12.69 -7.49
N ALA A 307 -8.95 12.83 -6.20
CA ALA A 307 -8.81 11.72 -5.26
C ALA A 307 -9.42 12.09 -3.92
N GLY A 308 -10.04 11.10 -3.31
CA GLY A 308 -10.83 11.24 -2.11
C GLY A 308 -11.90 10.16 -2.09
N TYR A 309 -12.57 10.02 -0.96
CA TYR A 309 -13.64 9.05 -0.81
C TYR A 309 -14.89 9.57 -1.50
N LEU A 310 -15.59 8.67 -2.21
CA LEU A 310 -17.01 8.87 -2.44
C LEU A 310 -17.68 8.56 -1.11
N ASP A 311 -17.75 9.58 -0.26
CA ASP A 311 -18.59 9.51 0.93
C ASP A 311 -20.07 9.45 0.54
N ASP A 312 -20.86 8.86 1.41
CA ASP A 312 -22.31 9.04 1.44
C ASP A 312 -22.60 10.56 1.59
N PRO A 313 -23.46 11.18 0.75
CA PRO A 313 -24.48 10.54 -0.10
C PRO A 313 -24.16 10.47 -1.60
N ARG A 314 -22.88 10.29 -1.99
CA ARG A 314 -22.48 10.45 -3.40
C ARG A 314 -22.79 9.29 -4.30
N VAL A 315 -23.14 8.08 -3.85
CA VAL A 315 -23.59 6.97 -4.71
C VAL A 315 -24.97 6.53 -4.23
N ARG A 316 -25.98 6.58 -5.10
CA ARG A 316 -27.36 6.26 -4.72
C ARG A 316 -27.98 5.25 -5.67
N LEU A 317 -28.79 4.35 -5.10
CA LEU A 317 -29.72 3.52 -5.85
C LEU A 317 -30.96 4.34 -6.20
N TYR A 318 -31.45 4.17 -7.43
CA TYR A 318 -32.72 4.70 -7.90
C TYR A 318 -33.64 3.55 -8.30
N VAL A 319 -34.89 3.63 -7.87
CA VAL A 319 -35.99 2.71 -8.25
C VAL A 319 -37.09 3.55 -8.87
N ASP A 320 -37.46 3.25 -10.12
CA ASP A 320 -38.46 3.98 -10.90
C ASP A 320 -38.18 5.50 -10.93
N GLY A 321 -36.90 5.86 -11.11
CA GLY A 321 -36.43 7.25 -11.16
C GLY A 321 -36.42 7.99 -9.82
N LYS A 322 -36.72 7.31 -8.70
CA LYS A 322 -36.70 7.89 -7.36
C LYS A 322 -35.54 7.33 -6.54
N PRO A 323 -34.81 8.16 -5.77
CA PRO A 323 -33.76 7.67 -4.90
C PRO A 323 -34.35 6.72 -3.86
N ALA A 324 -33.73 5.55 -3.73
CA ALA A 324 -34.02 4.58 -2.69
C ALA A 324 -33.10 4.83 -1.49
N GLN A 325 -33.61 4.62 -0.28
CA GLN A 325 -32.82 4.74 0.93
C GLN A 325 -31.98 3.47 1.13
N THR A 326 -30.66 3.58 1.01
CA THR A 326 -29.73 2.45 1.21
C THR A 326 -28.99 2.60 2.55
N ASP A 327 -28.58 1.49 3.18
CA ASP A 327 -27.62 1.56 4.30
C ASP A 327 -26.22 1.65 3.71
N ASP A 328 -25.74 2.89 3.57
CA ASP A 328 -24.58 3.25 2.76
C ASP A 328 -23.23 2.92 3.41
N ARG A 329 -23.23 2.40 4.64
CA ARG A 329 -21.98 2.02 5.35
C ARG A 329 -21.20 0.92 4.64
N ALA A 330 -21.84 0.16 3.75
CA ALA A 330 -21.17 -0.86 2.94
C ALA A 330 -20.45 -0.29 1.69
N LEU A 331 -20.87 0.88 1.18
CA LEU A 331 -20.21 1.56 0.06
C LEU A 331 -18.87 2.16 0.46
N ALA A 332 -18.73 2.53 1.73
CA ALA A 332 -17.56 3.22 2.28
C ALA A 332 -16.30 2.32 2.34
N LYS A 333 -16.42 1.02 2.05
CA LYS A 333 -15.37 0.01 2.26
C LYS A 333 -14.40 -0.24 1.10
N GLY A 334 -14.49 0.47 -0.03
CA GLY A 334 -13.73 0.04 -1.21
C GLY A 334 -13.33 1.13 -2.19
N ILE A 335 -13.38 2.39 -1.80
CA ILE A 335 -13.18 3.51 -2.73
C ILE A 335 -11.88 4.25 -2.40
N GLY A 336 -10.77 3.52 -2.37
CA GLY A 336 -9.42 4.09 -2.42
C GLY A 336 -8.99 4.25 -3.87
N PHE A 337 -9.27 5.42 -4.47
CA PHE A 337 -9.00 5.64 -5.90
C PHE A 337 -7.53 5.91 -6.22
N THR A 338 -7.14 5.35 -7.37
CA THR A 338 -5.89 5.38 -8.13
C THR A 338 -5.07 6.67 -8.10
N THR A 339 -3.78 6.54 -7.80
CA THR A 339 -2.74 7.50 -8.19
C THR A 339 -2.65 7.56 -9.73
N PRO A 340 -2.53 8.75 -10.36
CA PRO A 340 -2.25 8.84 -11.79
C PRO A 340 -0.94 8.12 -12.15
N GLU A 341 -0.89 7.46 -13.31
CA GLU A 341 0.26 6.67 -13.80
C GLU A 341 1.59 7.47 -13.90
N SER A 342 1.51 8.81 -13.93
CA SER A 342 2.65 9.70 -14.13
C SER A 342 3.43 10.06 -12.85
N VAL A 343 3.04 9.56 -11.69
CA VAL A 343 3.77 9.78 -10.42
C VAL A 343 4.75 8.62 -10.26
N ILE A 344 5.93 8.85 -9.65
CA ILE A 344 6.81 7.75 -9.19
C ILE A 344 5.93 6.62 -8.66
N SER A 345 6.05 5.46 -9.31
CA SER A 345 5.10 4.36 -9.38
C SER A 345 4.66 3.80 -8.01
N PHE A 346 3.76 4.47 -7.29
CA PHE A 346 2.99 3.91 -6.18
C PHE A 346 1.80 3.15 -6.77
N LYS A 347 1.99 1.87 -7.09
CA LYS A 347 1.03 1.11 -7.88
C LYS A 347 -0.20 0.71 -7.08
N ARG A 348 -1.33 1.33 -7.40
CA ARG A 348 -2.58 0.59 -7.61
C ARG A 348 -3.25 1.07 -8.89
N HIS A 349 -3.26 0.22 -9.91
CA HIS A 349 -3.97 0.43 -11.17
C HIS A 349 -5.11 -0.57 -11.34
N SER A 350 -6.32 -0.02 -11.40
CA SER A 350 -7.36 -0.44 -12.33
C SER A 350 -8.19 0.81 -12.66
N GLU A 351 -7.72 1.62 -13.62
CA GLU A 351 -8.46 2.64 -14.40
C GLU A 351 -9.49 3.55 -13.69
N GLY A 352 -9.37 3.72 -12.38
CA GLY A 352 -10.39 4.39 -11.58
C GLY A 352 -11.73 3.65 -11.55
N VAL A 353 -11.82 2.38 -11.96
CA VAL A 353 -13.09 1.63 -11.98
C VAL A 353 -13.29 0.89 -10.66
N VAL A 354 -14.37 1.21 -9.97
CA VAL A 354 -14.79 0.55 -8.73
C VAL A 354 -16.13 -0.13 -8.94
N PRO A 355 -16.19 -1.47 -8.82
CA PRO A 355 -17.47 -2.16 -8.77
C PRO A 355 -18.16 -1.85 -7.44
N VAL A 356 -19.36 -1.30 -7.51
CA VAL A 356 -20.27 -1.11 -6.38
C VAL A 356 -21.42 -2.11 -6.47
N GLY A 357 -21.87 -2.57 -5.31
CA GLY A 357 -23.01 -3.47 -5.18
C GLY A 357 -23.95 -2.96 -4.11
N LEU A 358 -25.20 -2.70 -4.48
CA LEU A 358 -26.27 -2.23 -3.62
C LEU A 358 -27.31 -3.33 -3.46
N ALA A 359 -27.53 -3.78 -2.23
CA ALA A 359 -28.57 -4.73 -1.91
C ALA A 359 -29.89 -3.99 -1.64
N THR A 360 -30.98 -4.47 -2.20
CA THR A 360 -32.30 -3.83 -2.07
C THR A 360 -33.42 -4.86 -2.15
N THR A 361 -34.62 -4.46 -1.73
CA THR A 361 -35.88 -5.19 -1.91
C THR A 361 -36.87 -4.29 -2.65
N VAL A 362 -37.78 -4.89 -3.43
CA VAL A 362 -38.91 -4.18 -4.04
C VAL A 362 -40.18 -4.93 -3.68
N CYS A 363 -41.15 -4.26 -3.06
CA CYS A 363 -42.37 -4.89 -2.54
C CYS A 363 -43.55 -4.85 -3.52
N ARG A 364 -43.54 -3.94 -4.49
CA ARG A 364 -44.61 -3.83 -5.49
C ARG A 364 -44.35 -4.83 -6.62
N PRO A 365 -45.31 -5.69 -6.98
CA PRO A 365 -45.18 -6.52 -8.17
C PRO A 365 -45.27 -5.69 -9.45
N GLY A 366 -44.64 -6.19 -10.51
CA GLY A 366 -44.63 -5.59 -11.83
C GLY A 366 -43.23 -5.28 -12.33
N GLU A 367 -43.17 -4.53 -13.42
CA GLU A 367 -41.92 -4.08 -14.00
C GLU A 367 -41.38 -2.85 -13.27
N HIS A 368 -40.09 -2.88 -12.94
CA HIS A 368 -39.39 -1.79 -12.26
C HIS A 368 -38.07 -1.47 -12.95
N THR A 369 -37.71 -0.19 -12.95
CA THR A 369 -36.41 0.28 -13.45
C THR A 369 -35.48 0.60 -12.29
N LEU A 370 -34.24 0.15 -12.39
CA LEU A 370 -33.22 0.32 -11.36
C LEU A 370 -32.01 1.01 -11.97
N GLY A 371 -31.43 1.98 -11.28
CA GLY A 371 -30.23 2.67 -11.73
C GLY A 371 -29.33 3.05 -10.57
N VAL A 372 -28.03 3.12 -10.80
CA VAL A 372 -27.08 3.70 -9.85
C VAL A 372 -26.62 5.05 -10.38
N ALA A 373 -26.59 6.06 -9.52
CA ALA A 373 -26.17 7.40 -9.90
C ALA A 373 -25.34 8.07 -8.80
N LEU A 374 -24.78 9.24 -9.14
CA LEU A 374 -24.02 10.05 -8.20
C LEU A 374 -24.83 11.24 -7.67
N GLY A 375 -24.89 11.37 -6.34
CA GLY A 375 -25.66 12.42 -5.66
C GLY A 375 -27.13 12.38 -6.02
N ASP A 376 -27.71 13.54 -6.35
CA ASP A 376 -29.13 13.68 -6.74
C ASP A 376 -29.38 13.48 -8.26
N SER A 377 -28.34 13.18 -9.04
CA SER A 377 -28.46 13.02 -10.50
C SER A 377 -29.24 11.77 -10.86
N GLN A 378 -30.04 11.82 -11.93
CA GLN A 378 -30.69 10.61 -12.46
C GLN A 378 -29.65 9.63 -13.02
N PRO A 379 -29.89 8.31 -12.92
CA PRO A 379 -29.03 7.31 -13.52
C PRO A 379 -28.91 7.50 -15.03
N THR A 380 -27.68 7.47 -15.54
CA THR A 380 -27.41 7.49 -16.99
C THR A 380 -27.68 6.15 -17.65
N ARG A 381 -27.73 5.07 -16.85
CA ARG A 381 -28.07 3.72 -17.26
C ARG A 381 -29.00 3.09 -16.23
N THR A 382 -29.94 2.29 -16.71
CA THR A 382 -30.89 1.56 -15.88
C THR A 382 -31.03 0.13 -16.37
N VAL A 383 -31.39 -0.76 -15.45
CA VAL A 383 -31.82 -2.13 -15.75
C VAL A 383 -33.28 -2.32 -15.36
N THR A 384 -33.98 -3.15 -16.11
CA THR A 384 -35.36 -3.51 -15.83
C THR A 384 -35.40 -4.84 -15.09
N ILE A 385 -36.18 -4.91 -14.02
CA ILE A 385 -36.51 -6.16 -13.33
C ILE A 385 -38.01 -6.40 -13.34
N ASN A 386 -38.40 -7.67 -13.30
CA ASN A 386 -39.78 -8.08 -13.09
C ASN A 386 -39.95 -8.61 -11.65
N VAL A 387 -40.81 -7.97 -10.88
CA VAL A 387 -41.10 -8.35 -9.50
C VAL A 387 -42.38 -9.17 -9.48
N LEU A 388 -42.24 -10.45 -9.13
CA LEU A 388 -43.37 -11.37 -8.99
C LEU A 388 -44.07 -11.15 -7.64
N PRO A 389 -45.37 -11.42 -7.52
CA PRO A 389 -46.04 -11.46 -6.22
C PRO A 389 -45.35 -12.43 -5.25
N LEU A 390 -45.32 -12.05 -3.97
CA LEU A 390 -44.78 -12.89 -2.89
C LEU A 390 -45.53 -14.24 -2.81
N VAL A 391 -46.86 -14.21 -3.05
CA VAL A 391 -47.74 -15.38 -3.13
C VAL A 391 -48.53 -15.32 -4.44
N PRO A 392 -48.58 -16.39 -5.27
CA PRO A 392 -49.19 -16.35 -6.61
C PRO A 392 -50.68 -15.95 -6.69
N THR A 393 -51.39 -15.95 -5.57
CA THR A 393 -52.86 -15.80 -5.51
C THR A 393 -53.35 -14.60 -4.70
N GLN A 394 -52.46 -13.75 -4.15
CA GLN A 394 -52.89 -12.57 -3.40
C GLN A 394 -52.40 -11.26 -4.08
N PRO A 395 -53.27 -10.24 -4.20
CA PRO A 395 -52.83 -8.90 -4.56
C PRO A 395 -51.86 -8.40 -3.48
N ALA A 396 -50.71 -7.88 -3.89
CA ALA A 396 -49.72 -7.37 -2.95
C ALA A 396 -50.29 -6.15 -2.21
N PRO A 397 -50.02 -6.01 -0.90
CA PRO A 397 -50.39 -4.80 -0.18
C PRO A 397 -49.69 -3.58 -0.79
N PRO A 398 -50.31 -2.38 -0.74
CA PRO A 398 -49.58 -1.15 -0.96
C PRO A 398 -48.51 -1.06 0.13
N ALA A 399 -47.26 -1.24 -0.27
CA ALA A 399 -46.12 -1.13 0.61
C ALA A 399 -45.24 0.00 0.09
N ASP A 400 -44.96 0.95 0.96
CA ASP A 400 -43.83 1.86 0.77
C ASP A 400 -42.53 1.07 0.86
N LEU A 401 -41.54 1.50 0.06
CA LEU A 401 -40.21 0.90 0.02
C LEU A 401 -39.60 0.91 1.43
N ALA A 402 -39.34 -0.26 2.01
CA ALA A 402 -38.64 -0.40 3.29
C ALA A 402 -37.39 -1.24 3.08
N LEU A 403 -36.23 -0.67 3.39
CA LEU A 403 -34.91 -1.26 3.11
C LEU A 403 -34.16 -1.52 4.41
N ASP A 404 -33.60 -2.72 4.52
CA ASP A 404 -32.65 -3.16 5.54
C ASP A 404 -31.55 -3.95 4.81
N ALA A 405 -30.29 -3.56 5.00
CA ALA A 405 -29.17 -4.11 4.23
C ALA A 405 -28.07 -4.64 5.16
N SER A 406 -27.58 -5.84 4.86
CA SER A 406 -26.30 -6.34 5.35
C SER A 406 -25.44 -6.88 4.20
N THR A 407 -24.14 -6.86 4.43
CA THR A 407 -23.02 -7.03 3.49
C THR A 407 -23.17 -8.13 2.42
N ALA A 408 -22.80 -7.82 1.17
CA ALA A 408 -22.42 -8.83 0.19
C ALA A 408 -21.46 -8.28 -0.89
N PHE A 409 -20.15 -8.36 -0.62
CA PHE A 409 -19.28 -8.91 -1.67
C PHE A 409 -19.48 -10.43 -1.60
N VAL A 410 -19.76 -11.06 -2.74
CA VAL A 410 -20.07 -12.50 -2.83
C VAL A 410 -18.89 -13.30 -2.28
N GLY A 411 -19.01 -13.71 -1.01
CA GLY A 411 -17.96 -14.39 -0.24
C GLY A 411 -18.29 -14.54 1.26
N SER A 412 -19.11 -13.65 1.84
CA SER A 412 -19.54 -13.76 3.24
C SER A 412 -20.86 -14.53 3.38
N HIS A 413 -20.81 -15.72 3.98
CA HIS A 413 -21.96 -16.57 4.31
C HIS A 413 -22.81 -16.06 5.49
N THR A 414 -22.92 -14.75 5.69
CA THR A 414 -23.83 -14.18 6.69
C THR A 414 -25.24 -14.09 6.11
N ALA A 415 -26.19 -14.81 6.71
CA ALA A 415 -27.60 -14.75 6.33
C ALA A 415 -28.14 -13.34 6.64
N ALA A 416 -28.44 -12.56 5.61
CA ALA A 416 -29.19 -11.33 5.75
C ALA A 416 -30.62 -11.64 6.20
N THR A 417 -31.13 -10.92 7.20
CA THR A 417 -32.54 -10.95 7.57
C THR A 417 -33.36 -10.29 6.47
N ALA A 418 -34.31 -11.01 5.89
CA ALA A 418 -35.21 -10.46 4.88
C ALA A 418 -35.99 -9.28 5.46
N ALA A 419 -35.92 -8.11 4.83
CA ALA A 419 -36.77 -6.99 5.15
C ALA A 419 -38.24 -7.41 4.95
N THR A 420 -39.08 -7.19 5.95
CA THR A 420 -40.50 -7.51 5.86
C THR A 420 -41.21 -6.39 5.10
N CYS A 421 -41.78 -6.70 3.93
CA CYS A 421 -42.73 -5.81 3.25
C CYS A 421 -43.91 -5.56 4.20
N ARG A 422 -43.90 -4.43 4.91
CA ARG A 422 -44.97 -4.08 5.84
C ARG A 422 -46.15 -3.57 5.02
N SER A 423 -47.32 -4.20 5.19
CA SER A 423 -48.55 -3.57 4.71
C SER A 423 -48.79 -2.34 5.59
N SER A 424 -48.91 -1.16 5.00
CA SER A 424 -49.48 -0.03 5.71
C SER A 424 -50.97 -0.35 5.95
N MET A 425 -51.28 -0.95 7.11
CA MET A 425 -52.65 -0.90 7.60
C MET A 425 -52.91 0.54 8.00
N VAL A 426 -53.54 1.30 7.10
CA VAL A 426 -54.23 2.53 7.47
C VAL A 426 -55.32 2.12 8.49
N PRO A 427 -55.44 2.80 9.65
CA PRO A 427 -56.42 2.44 10.67
C PRO A 427 -57.87 2.52 10.18
#